data_AF-A0A7S0DAQ2-F1
#
_entry.id   AF-A0A7S0DAQ2-F1
#
_cell.length_a   1.000
_cell.length_b   1.000
_cell.length_c   1.000
_cell.angle_alpha   90.00
_cell.angle_beta   90.00
_cell.angle_gamma   90.00
#
_symmetry.space_group_name_H-M   'P 1'
#
loop_
_entity.id
_entity.type
_entity.pdbx_description
1 polymer ?
#
loop_
_entity_poly.entity_id
_entity_poly.type
_entity_poly.pdbx_seq_one_letter_code
_entity_poly.pdbx_strand_id
1 'polypeptide(L)'
;MHRMLDVKSNARKRQRSHNSSARQVKHARERCNFVSRHPLGIRTLGMVLAASKEEDRKSHRSLGLWVPLTDHQILYLISFCTGEDLVVLGYVSKALCAFSYHDDLWRVLVLTRLGGAFHWAYSWRSSYLATLKATKLRGSTGKKGGTFRESSEDSGGLGRFIVDTKLCSDLLYHSWLCKTADIRPEWIEKDNIERVHTRDLGTERFVAQFEAQNKPVMIQGCMDSWESLKNWSPDFLI
;
A
#
# COMPACT_ATOMS: atom_id res chain seq x y z
N MET A 1 50.96 45.84 2.99
CA MET A 1 49.87 45.51 2.04
C MET A 1 49.64 43.99 1.96
N HIS A 2 49.15 43.32 3.00
CA HIS A 2 49.05 41.83 3.00
C HIS A 2 47.78 41.23 3.63
N ARG A 3 46.69 41.99 3.79
CA ARG A 3 45.45 41.55 4.46
C ARG A 3 44.18 41.47 3.58
N MET A 4 44.30 41.65 2.26
CA MET A 4 43.12 41.77 1.39
C MET A 4 42.83 40.54 0.51
N LEU A 5 43.69 39.51 0.51
CA LEU A 5 43.52 38.31 -0.31
C LEU A 5 42.77 37.16 0.41
N ASP A 6 42.67 37.20 1.74
CA ASP A 6 42.14 36.05 2.50
C ASP A 6 40.60 36.08 2.69
N VAL A 7 39.98 37.26 2.63
CA VAL A 7 38.52 37.41 2.78
C VAL A 7 37.76 36.82 1.58
N LYS A 8 38.34 36.93 0.37
CA LYS A 8 37.73 36.37 -0.85
C LYS A 8 37.83 34.83 -0.90
N SER A 9 38.84 34.24 -0.26
CA SER A 9 39.01 32.77 -0.19
C SER A 9 37.92 32.14 0.68
N ASN A 10 37.66 32.74 1.85
CA ASN A 10 36.64 32.28 2.80
C ASN A 10 35.20 32.45 2.31
N ALA A 11 34.91 33.54 1.58
CA ALA A 11 33.59 33.73 0.96
C ALA A 11 33.28 32.63 -0.07
N ARG A 12 34.26 32.29 -0.94
CA ARG A 12 34.11 31.19 -1.92
C ARG A 12 33.97 29.82 -1.24
N LYS A 13 34.62 29.59 -0.11
CA LYS A 13 34.52 28.34 0.67
C LYS A 13 33.13 28.18 1.32
N ARG A 14 32.58 29.26 1.91
CA ARG A 14 31.21 29.28 2.46
C ARG A 14 30.14 29.07 1.38
N GLN A 15 30.31 29.68 0.21
CA GLN A 15 29.36 29.56 -0.90
C GLN A 15 29.39 28.17 -1.56
N ARG A 16 30.56 27.54 -1.62
CA ARG A 16 30.69 26.12 -2.05
C ARG A 16 30.04 25.16 -1.05
N SER A 17 30.16 25.40 0.25
CA SER A 17 29.51 24.61 1.31
C SER A 17 27.97 24.74 1.28
N HIS A 18 27.46 25.96 1.09
CA HIS A 18 26.02 26.16 0.90
C HIS A 18 25.48 25.50 -0.37
N ASN A 19 26.22 25.55 -1.48
CA ASN A 19 25.83 24.88 -2.72
C ASN A 19 25.94 23.36 -2.65
N SER A 20 26.89 22.81 -1.89
CA SER A 20 26.99 21.35 -1.67
C SER A 20 25.87 20.85 -0.76
N SER A 21 25.51 21.61 0.29
CA SER A 21 24.35 21.33 1.13
C SER A 21 23.04 21.42 0.33
N ALA A 22 22.86 22.46 -0.48
CA ALA A 22 21.69 22.60 -1.36
C ALA A 22 21.61 21.49 -2.43
N ARG A 23 22.74 21.02 -2.97
CA ARG A 23 22.80 19.87 -3.89
C ARG A 23 22.49 18.54 -3.20
N GLN A 24 22.97 18.33 -1.97
CA GLN A 24 22.61 17.15 -1.17
C GLN A 24 21.13 17.14 -0.79
N VAL A 25 20.56 18.29 -0.44
CA VAL A 25 19.12 18.44 -0.18
C VAL A 25 18.30 18.20 -1.45
N LYS A 26 18.78 18.66 -2.62
CA LYS A 26 18.13 18.36 -3.92
C LYS A 26 18.17 16.87 -4.26
N HIS A 27 19.32 16.20 -4.09
CA HIS A 27 19.42 14.75 -4.33
C HIS A 27 18.68 13.89 -3.29
N ALA A 28 18.52 14.36 -2.05
CA ALA A 28 17.66 13.71 -1.06
C ALA A 28 16.17 13.89 -1.43
N ARG A 29 15.79 15.08 -1.91
CA ARG A 29 14.44 15.39 -2.37
C ARG A 29 14.06 14.64 -3.65
N GLU A 30 15.01 14.45 -4.58
CA GLU A 30 14.84 13.62 -5.77
C GLU A 30 14.64 12.14 -5.43
N ARG A 31 15.33 11.62 -4.40
CA ARG A 31 15.11 10.24 -3.91
C ARG A 31 13.75 10.05 -3.22
N CYS A 32 13.17 11.09 -2.64
CA CYS A 32 11.85 11.05 -2.00
C CYS A 32 10.68 11.41 -2.93
N ASN A 33 10.93 11.79 -4.19
CA ASN A 33 9.86 12.16 -5.14
C ASN A 33 8.99 10.98 -5.60
N PHE A 34 9.32 9.74 -5.22
CA PHE A 34 8.64 8.55 -5.73
C PHE A 34 7.48 8.07 -4.86
N VAL A 35 7.31 8.63 -3.66
CA VAL A 35 6.14 8.28 -2.86
C VAL A 35 4.99 9.15 -3.34
N SER A 36 4.12 8.58 -4.18
CA SER A 36 2.89 9.23 -4.58
C SER A 36 2.13 9.71 -3.33
N ARG A 37 1.39 10.80 -3.45
CA ARG A 37 0.58 11.24 -2.31
C ARG A 37 -0.58 10.28 -2.14
N HIS A 38 -0.84 9.88 -0.90
CA HIS A 38 -2.05 9.11 -0.62
C HIS A 38 -3.25 9.89 -1.15
N PRO A 39 -4.14 9.26 -1.92
CA PRO A 39 -5.12 9.99 -2.70
C PRO A 39 -6.27 10.57 -1.82
N LEU A 40 -6.43 10.07 -0.59
CA LEU A 40 -7.23 10.67 0.49
C LEU A 40 -6.45 11.64 1.41
N GLY A 41 -5.26 12.09 1.02
CA GLY A 41 -4.45 13.03 1.81
C GLY A 41 -3.96 12.48 3.16
N ILE A 42 -3.94 11.16 3.33
CA ILE A 42 -3.44 10.49 4.54
C ILE A 42 -1.92 10.61 4.59
N ARG A 43 -1.39 10.83 5.80
CA ARG A 43 0.03 11.03 6.07
C ARG A 43 0.54 9.96 7.04
N THR A 44 1.85 9.79 7.08
CA THR A 44 2.48 8.96 8.10
C THR A 44 2.54 9.69 9.43
N LEU A 45 2.59 8.94 10.54
CA LEU A 45 2.76 9.51 11.87
C LEU A 45 4.10 10.26 12.00
N GLY A 46 5.14 9.81 11.30
CA GLY A 46 6.42 10.52 11.21
C GLY A 46 6.30 11.94 10.66
N MET A 47 5.31 12.22 9.78
CA MET A 47 5.07 13.58 9.30
C MET A 47 4.50 14.51 10.39
N VAL A 48 3.81 13.97 11.40
CA VAL A 48 3.34 14.74 12.57
C VAL A 48 4.51 15.25 13.39
N LEU A 49 5.54 14.43 13.59
CA LEU A 49 6.76 14.81 14.32
C LEU A 49 7.54 15.90 13.58
N ALA A 50 7.60 15.80 12.26
CA ALA A 50 8.26 16.79 11.41
C ALA A 50 7.44 18.07 11.19
N ALA A 51 6.17 18.11 11.58
CA ALA A 51 5.31 19.24 11.35
C ALA A 51 5.65 20.42 12.28
N SER A 52 5.84 21.60 11.69
CA SER A 52 6.09 22.84 12.41
C SER A 52 4.80 23.51 12.91
N LYS A 53 3.64 23.16 12.34
CA LYS A 53 2.35 23.75 12.68
C LYS A 53 1.54 22.83 13.58
N GLU A 54 0.95 23.41 14.62
CA GLU A 54 0.11 22.71 15.59
C GLU A 54 -1.18 22.12 14.98
N GLU A 55 -1.66 22.69 13.87
CA GLU A 55 -2.81 22.18 13.12
C GLU A 55 -2.51 20.83 12.46
N ASP A 56 -1.28 20.62 11.99
CA ASP A 56 -0.84 19.38 11.37
C ASP A 56 -0.66 18.26 12.42
N ARG A 57 -0.51 18.63 13.71
CA ARG A 57 -0.45 17.70 14.85
C ARG A 57 -1.82 17.23 15.32
N LYS A 58 -2.89 17.96 14.99
CA LYS A 58 -4.26 17.71 15.46
C LYS A 58 -5.07 16.81 14.52
N SER A 59 -4.38 15.87 13.90
CA SER A 59 -4.88 15.01 12.83
C SER A 59 -6.15 14.21 13.18
N HIS A 60 -6.29 13.79 14.44
CA HIS A 60 -7.42 12.97 14.90
C HIS A 60 -8.67 13.78 15.31
N ARG A 61 -8.68 15.13 15.24
CA ARG A 61 -9.84 15.93 15.72
C ARG A 61 -11.16 15.58 15.04
N SER A 62 -11.13 15.09 13.80
CA SER A 62 -12.34 14.69 13.07
C SER A 62 -12.92 13.33 13.49
N LEU A 63 -12.29 12.62 14.44
CA LEU A 63 -12.82 11.38 15.04
C LEU A 63 -13.73 11.64 16.26
N GLY A 64 -13.74 12.85 16.81
CA GLY A 64 -14.60 13.20 17.94
C GLY A 64 -14.36 12.31 19.17
N LEU A 65 -15.38 11.56 19.58
CA LEU A 65 -15.30 10.64 20.74
C LEU A 65 -14.36 9.44 20.50
N TRP A 66 -13.97 9.19 19.26
CA TRP A 66 -13.12 8.06 18.87
C TRP A 66 -11.62 8.43 18.85
N VAL A 67 -11.27 9.68 19.19
CA VAL A 67 -9.88 10.14 19.35
C VAL A 67 -9.01 9.26 20.26
N PRO A 68 -9.49 8.71 21.40
CA PRO A 68 -8.65 7.85 22.23
C PRO A 68 -8.41 6.45 21.65
N LEU A 69 -9.13 6.05 20.61
CA LEU A 69 -8.99 4.74 19.98
C LEU A 69 -7.83 4.75 18.98
N THR A 70 -7.08 3.64 18.93
CA THR A 70 -6.04 3.44 17.92
C THR A 70 -6.65 3.11 16.56
N ASP A 71 -5.91 3.36 15.47
CA ASP A 71 -6.36 3.05 14.11
C ASP A 71 -6.82 1.59 13.94
N HIS A 72 -6.13 0.64 14.60
CA HIS A 72 -6.52 -0.77 14.63
C HIS A 72 -7.87 -1.00 15.33
N GLN A 73 -8.08 -0.35 16.48
CA GLN A 73 -9.34 -0.47 17.22
C GLN A 73 -10.51 0.11 16.43
N ILE A 74 -10.29 1.25 15.76
CA ILE A 74 -11.28 1.89 14.89
C ILE A 74 -11.65 0.95 13.74
N LEU A 75 -10.66 0.40 13.03
CA LEU A 75 -10.91 -0.57 11.95
C LEU A 75 -11.61 -1.83 12.44
N TYR A 76 -11.21 -2.35 13.60
CA TYR A 76 -11.86 -3.51 14.20
C TYR A 76 -13.34 -3.24 14.51
N LEU A 77 -13.67 -2.10 15.12
CA LEU A 77 -15.06 -1.71 15.39
C LEU A 77 -15.88 -1.54 14.11
N ILE A 78 -15.29 -0.90 13.09
CA ILE A 78 -15.93 -0.67 11.80
C ILE A 78 -16.08 -1.98 11.01
N SER A 79 -15.28 -3.00 11.28
CA SER A 79 -15.37 -4.30 10.59
C SER A 79 -16.68 -5.05 10.84
N PHE A 80 -17.41 -4.72 11.91
CA PHE A 80 -18.73 -5.28 12.20
C PHE A 80 -19.85 -4.64 11.38
N CYS A 81 -19.60 -3.49 10.74
CA CYS A 81 -20.60 -2.77 9.95
C CYS A 81 -20.87 -3.47 8.62
N THR A 82 -22.12 -3.40 8.14
CA THR A 82 -22.43 -3.86 6.78
C THR A 82 -21.93 -2.87 5.74
N GLY A 83 -21.86 -3.30 4.48
CA GLY A 83 -21.43 -2.39 3.40
C GLY A 83 -22.31 -1.14 3.24
N GLU A 84 -23.58 -1.16 3.63
CA GLU A 84 -24.44 0.03 3.59
C GLU A 84 -24.09 0.99 4.74
N ASP A 85 -23.90 0.45 5.95
CA ASP A 85 -23.47 1.22 7.13
C ASP A 85 -22.09 1.87 6.92
N LEU A 86 -21.16 1.17 6.26
CA LEU A 86 -19.83 1.71 5.93
C LEU A 86 -19.92 2.93 5.02
N VAL A 87 -20.85 2.93 4.05
CA VAL A 87 -21.07 4.08 3.18
C VAL A 87 -21.59 5.26 4.01
N VAL A 88 -22.60 5.04 4.86
CA VAL A 88 -23.17 6.08 5.72
C VAL A 88 -22.11 6.63 6.68
N LEU A 89 -21.32 5.75 7.30
CA LEU A 89 -20.25 6.11 8.23
C LEU A 89 -19.20 6.99 7.56
N GLY A 90 -18.89 6.74 6.28
CA GLY A 90 -17.98 7.56 5.50
C GLY A 90 -18.47 9.01 5.28
N TYR A 91 -19.77 9.28 5.37
CA TYR A 91 -20.32 10.64 5.30
C TYR A 91 -20.31 11.39 6.64
N VAL A 92 -20.04 10.70 7.76
CA VAL A 92 -20.07 11.31 9.10
C VAL A 92 -18.86 12.21 9.35
N SER A 93 -17.67 11.79 8.94
CA SER A 93 -16.45 12.60 9.11
C SER A 93 -15.38 12.29 8.08
N LYS A 94 -14.42 13.21 7.89
CA LYS A 94 -13.30 13.00 6.97
C LYS A 94 -12.40 11.83 7.37
N ALA A 95 -12.15 11.64 8.67
CA ALA A 95 -11.38 10.50 9.16
C ALA A 95 -12.15 9.19 8.96
N LEU A 96 -13.45 9.15 9.30
CA LEU A 96 -14.28 7.97 9.10
C LEU A 96 -14.44 7.65 7.61
N CYS A 97 -14.47 8.66 6.74
CA CYS A 97 -14.37 8.48 5.29
C CYS A 97 -13.10 7.70 4.92
N ALA A 98 -11.93 8.10 5.43
CA ALA A 98 -10.67 7.39 5.20
C ALA A 98 -10.69 5.94 5.71
N PHE A 99 -11.15 5.70 6.94
CA PHE A 99 -11.27 4.35 7.49
C PHE A 99 -12.28 3.49 6.71
N SER A 100 -13.42 4.04 6.33
CA SER A 100 -14.45 3.35 5.53
C SER A 100 -13.97 2.99 4.13
N TYR A 101 -12.92 3.65 3.62
CA TYR A 101 -12.35 3.37 2.30
C TYR A 101 -11.25 2.29 2.34
N HIS A 102 -10.94 1.74 3.51
CA HIS A 102 -9.91 0.71 3.65
C HIS A 102 -10.29 -0.57 2.89
N ASP A 103 -9.44 -0.99 1.96
CA ASP A 103 -9.75 -2.05 0.99
C ASP A 103 -10.06 -3.40 1.64
N ASP A 104 -9.39 -3.76 2.74
CA ASP A 104 -9.61 -5.06 3.39
C ASP A 104 -11.01 -5.23 3.94
N LEU A 105 -11.66 -4.14 4.38
CA LEU A 105 -13.05 -4.18 4.87
C LEU A 105 -13.99 -4.62 3.74
N TRP A 106 -13.81 -4.02 2.56
CA TRP A 106 -14.61 -4.35 1.39
C TRP A 106 -14.29 -5.73 0.84
N ARG A 107 -13.02 -6.15 0.88
CA ARG A 107 -12.62 -7.51 0.48
C ARG A 107 -13.34 -8.56 1.29
N VAL A 108 -13.34 -8.44 2.63
CA VAL A 108 -14.03 -9.39 3.51
C VAL A 108 -15.53 -9.41 3.20
N LEU A 109 -16.16 -8.24 3.01
CA LEU A 109 -17.58 -8.16 2.66
C LEU A 109 -17.90 -8.81 1.31
N VAL A 110 -17.07 -8.61 0.29
CA VAL A 110 -17.25 -9.24 -1.03
C VAL A 110 -17.14 -10.76 -0.91
N LEU A 111 -16.09 -11.26 -0.27
CA LEU A 111 -15.85 -12.69 -0.17
C LEU A 111 -16.91 -13.41 0.68
N THR A 112 -17.27 -12.83 1.84
CA THR A 112 -18.26 -13.43 2.76
C THR A 112 -19.69 -13.33 2.24
N ARG A 113 -20.09 -12.19 1.66
CA ARG A 113 -21.48 -11.94 1.26
C ARG A 113 -21.80 -12.37 -0.18
N LEU A 114 -20.84 -12.28 -1.09
CA LEU A 114 -21.06 -12.60 -2.51
C LEU A 114 -20.52 -13.99 -2.88
N GLY A 115 -19.66 -14.60 -2.05
CA GLY A 115 -19.23 -16.00 -2.21
C GLY A 115 -18.58 -16.32 -3.57
N GLY A 116 -18.04 -15.31 -4.26
CA GLY A 116 -17.47 -15.43 -5.61
C GLY A 116 -18.39 -15.02 -6.77
N ALA A 117 -19.69 -14.78 -6.52
CA ALA A 117 -20.64 -14.29 -7.53
C ALA A 117 -20.52 -12.77 -7.76
N PHE A 118 -19.33 -12.28 -8.08
CA PHE A 118 -19.06 -10.87 -8.37
C PHE A 118 -18.12 -10.74 -9.56
N HIS A 119 -18.20 -9.60 -10.25
CA HIS A 119 -17.21 -9.22 -11.25
C HIS A 119 -16.26 -8.19 -10.65
N TRP A 120 -14.96 -8.38 -10.87
CA TRP A 120 -13.96 -7.42 -10.46
C TRP A 120 -14.16 -6.11 -11.22
N ALA A 121 -14.29 -5.02 -10.48
CA ALA A 121 -14.38 -3.67 -11.01
C ALA A 121 -13.35 -2.81 -10.30
N TYR A 122 -12.09 -2.81 -10.72
CA TYR A 122 -10.94 -1.97 -10.29
C TYR A 122 -10.57 -1.91 -8.78
N SER A 123 -11.50 -1.99 -7.84
CA SER A 123 -11.28 -2.10 -6.38
C SER A 123 -12.35 -2.99 -5.72
N TRP A 124 -12.09 -3.42 -4.48
CA TRP A 124 -13.04 -4.27 -3.74
C TRP A 124 -14.37 -3.54 -3.47
N ARG A 125 -14.31 -2.26 -3.09
CA ARG A 125 -15.49 -1.44 -2.84
C ARG A 125 -16.38 -1.31 -4.07
N SER A 126 -15.80 -1.02 -5.22
CA SER A 126 -16.56 -0.88 -6.47
C SER A 126 -17.07 -2.20 -7.00
N SER A 127 -16.32 -3.28 -6.85
CA SER A 127 -16.80 -4.63 -7.15
C SER A 127 -18.04 -4.97 -6.31
N TYR A 128 -18.01 -4.63 -5.02
CA TYR A 128 -19.16 -4.79 -4.13
C TYR A 128 -20.37 -3.95 -4.57
N LEU A 129 -20.17 -2.65 -4.80
CA LEU A 129 -21.24 -1.73 -5.19
C LEU A 129 -21.82 -2.06 -6.57
N ALA A 130 -20.99 -2.44 -7.54
CA ALA A 130 -21.43 -2.86 -8.88
C ALA A 130 -22.29 -4.12 -8.79
N THR A 131 -21.87 -5.10 -8.01
CA THR A 131 -22.62 -6.35 -7.82
C THR A 131 -23.96 -6.08 -7.12
N LEU A 132 -23.99 -5.25 -6.07
CA LEU A 132 -25.24 -4.88 -5.40
C LEU A 132 -26.22 -4.11 -6.31
N LYS A 133 -25.71 -3.24 -7.18
CA LYS A 133 -26.56 -2.57 -8.18
C LYS A 133 -27.14 -3.58 -9.16
N ALA A 134 -26.33 -4.53 -9.63
CA ALA A 134 -26.78 -5.58 -10.55
C ALA A 134 -27.85 -6.48 -9.93
N THR A 135 -27.74 -6.84 -8.64
CA THR A 135 -28.75 -7.65 -7.95
C THR A 135 -30.05 -6.89 -7.70
N LYS A 136 -29.99 -5.62 -7.28
CA LYS A 136 -31.19 -4.77 -7.10
C LYS A 136 -31.94 -4.55 -8.42
N LEU A 137 -31.22 -4.37 -9.54
CA LEU A 137 -31.83 -4.22 -10.88
C LEU A 137 -32.50 -5.50 -11.38
N ARG A 138 -31.95 -6.68 -11.07
CA ARG A 138 -32.58 -7.97 -11.40
C ARG A 138 -33.92 -8.20 -10.67
N GLY A 139 -34.12 -7.59 -9.50
CA GLY A 139 -35.36 -7.69 -8.74
C GLY A 139 -36.54 -6.87 -9.28
N SER A 140 -36.30 -5.93 -10.21
CA SER A 140 -37.33 -4.94 -10.58
C SER A 140 -37.92 -5.07 -11.99
N THR A 141 -37.32 -5.81 -12.94
CA THR A 141 -37.99 -6.16 -14.22
C THR A 141 -37.24 -7.28 -14.93
N GLY A 142 -37.97 -8.29 -15.40
CA GLY A 142 -37.47 -9.26 -16.37
C GLY A 142 -37.22 -8.57 -17.71
N LYS A 143 -36.02 -8.04 -17.94
CA LYS A 143 -35.52 -7.75 -19.29
C LYS A 143 -34.03 -8.09 -19.38
N LYS A 144 -33.75 -9.09 -20.21
CA LYS A 144 -32.42 -9.59 -20.54
C LYS A 144 -31.60 -8.52 -21.27
N GLY A 145 -30.29 -8.51 -20.98
CA GLY A 145 -29.28 -8.04 -21.92
C GLY A 145 -28.87 -6.58 -21.75
N GLY A 146 -28.07 -6.29 -20.73
CA GLY A 146 -27.20 -5.12 -20.71
C GLY A 146 -25.76 -5.63 -20.69
N THR A 147 -25.12 -5.67 -21.86
CA THR A 147 -23.67 -5.89 -21.97
C THR A 147 -22.95 -4.82 -21.15
N PHE A 148 -22.11 -5.27 -20.22
CA PHE A 148 -21.20 -4.42 -19.47
C PHE A 148 -20.24 -3.78 -20.48
N ARG A 149 -20.57 -2.55 -20.90
CA ARG A 149 -19.69 -1.74 -21.72
C ARG A 149 -18.62 -1.20 -20.78
N GLU A 150 -17.46 -1.84 -20.84
CA GLU A 150 -16.22 -1.36 -20.23
C GLU A 150 -15.88 -0.04 -20.93
N SER A 151 -16.37 1.07 -20.38
CA SER A 151 -15.89 2.40 -20.73
C SER A 151 -14.46 2.51 -20.22
N SER A 152 -13.53 2.10 -21.08
CA SER A 152 -12.20 2.66 -21.17
C SER A 152 -12.31 4.19 -21.10
N GLU A 153 -11.48 4.81 -20.27
CA GLU A 153 -11.48 6.25 -19.91
C GLU A 153 -12.32 6.59 -18.66
N ASP A 154 -11.98 5.98 -17.53
CA ASP A 154 -12.00 6.70 -16.26
C ASP A 154 -10.88 6.15 -15.38
N SER A 155 -9.77 6.88 -15.39
CA SER A 155 -8.59 6.60 -14.58
C SER A 155 -8.94 6.60 -13.10
N GLY A 156 -9.16 5.39 -12.56
CA GLY A 156 -9.15 5.08 -11.13
C GLY A 156 -10.31 5.67 -10.34
N GLY A 157 -11.09 4.82 -9.67
CA GLY A 157 -12.18 5.22 -8.76
C GLY A 157 -11.76 5.99 -7.49
N LEU A 158 -10.83 6.93 -7.63
CA LEU A 158 -10.59 8.07 -6.77
C LEU A 158 -10.32 9.37 -7.55
N GLY A 159 -10.51 9.40 -8.87
CA GLY A 159 -10.14 10.51 -9.77
C GLY A 159 -10.87 11.85 -9.56
N ARG A 160 -11.75 11.98 -8.56
CA ARG A 160 -12.50 13.23 -8.36
C ARG A 160 -12.73 13.68 -6.92
N PHE A 161 -12.31 12.89 -5.93
CA PHE A 161 -12.38 13.29 -4.53
C PHE A 161 -10.97 13.24 -3.92
N ILE A 162 -10.16 14.25 -4.23
CA ILE A 162 -9.01 14.59 -3.38
C ILE A 162 -9.59 15.17 -2.09
N VAL A 163 -10.04 14.30 -1.19
CA VAL A 163 -10.37 14.72 0.17
C VAL A 163 -9.04 14.87 0.87
N ASP A 164 -8.59 16.10 1.12
CA ASP A 164 -7.50 16.31 2.07
C ASP A 164 -8.06 16.06 3.48
N THR A 165 -7.98 14.79 3.91
CA THR A 165 -8.45 14.38 5.23
C THR A 165 -7.56 14.91 6.35
N LYS A 166 -6.30 15.26 6.03
CA LYS A 166 -5.24 15.58 6.99
C LYS A 166 -5.09 14.53 8.10
N LEU A 167 -5.54 13.29 7.83
CA LEU A 167 -5.43 12.17 8.75
C LEU A 167 -4.00 11.62 8.72
N CYS A 168 -3.46 11.26 9.88
CA CYS A 168 -2.14 10.69 10.04
C CYS A 168 -2.35 9.30 10.60
N SER A 169 -2.08 8.29 9.77
CA SER A 169 -2.27 6.89 10.11
C SER A 169 -1.25 6.09 9.32
N ASP A 170 -0.25 5.55 10.02
CA ASP A 170 0.74 4.67 9.38
C ASP A 170 0.07 3.40 8.86
N LEU A 171 -0.97 2.91 9.54
CA LEU A 171 -1.73 1.74 9.12
C LEU A 171 -2.38 1.95 7.75
N LEU A 172 -3.21 3.00 7.61
CA LEU A 172 -3.91 3.27 6.36
C LEU A 172 -2.92 3.65 5.25
N TYR A 173 -1.87 4.39 5.60
CA TYR A 173 -0.84 4.80 4.65
C TYR A 173 -0.03 3.60 4.14
N HIS A 174 0.37 2.69 5.03
CA HIS A 174 1.20 1.54 4.67
C HIS A 174 0.44 0.55 3.80
N SER A 175 -0.83 0.26 4.11
CA SER A 175 -1.67 -0.60 3.26
C SER A 175 -1.77 -0.05 1.84
N TRP A 176 -2.03 1.25 1.69
CA TRP A 176 -2.03 1.91 0.39
C TRP A 176 -0.66 1.88 -0.29
N LEU A 177 0.42 2.23 0.44
CA LEU A 177 1.78 2.26 -0.09
C LEU A 177 2.19 0.88 -0.63
N CYS A 178 1.93 -0.19 0.12
CA CYS A 178 2.24 -1.55 -0.32
C CYS A 178 1.43 -1.98 -1.55
N LYS A 179 0.24 -1.41 -1.75
CA LYS A 179 -0.60 -1.69 -2.92
C LYS A 179 -0.13 -0.93 -4.17
N THR A 180 0.37 0.29 -4.02
CA THR A 180 0.72 1.17 -5.15
C THR A 180 2.23 1.32 -5.38
N ALA A 181 3.07 0.77 -4.51
CA ALA A 181 4.50 0.83 -4.68
C ALA A 181 4.92 0.01 -5.90
N ASP A 182 5.47 0.71 -6.89
CA ASP A 182 6.09 0.07 -8.03
C ASP A 182 7.35 -0.67 -7.59
N ILE A 183 7.52 -1.90 -8.09
CA ILE A 183 8.78 -2.62 -7.93
C ILE A 183 9.80 -1.93 -8.82
N ARG A 184 10.84 -1.40 -8.20
CA ARG A 184 11.91 -0.71 -8.93
C ARG A 184 12.61 -1.67 -9.88
N PRO A 185 12.83 -1.31 -11.16
CA PRO A 185 13.53 -2.17 -12.11
C PRO A 185 14.90 -2.60 -11.57
N GLU A 186 15.62 -1.69 -10.91
CA GLU A 186 16.93 -1.96 -10.34
C GLU A 186 16.91 -3.06 -9.26
N TRP A 187 15.76 -3.34 -8.64
CA TRP A 187 15.60 -4.42 -7.66
C TRP A 187 15.44 -5.80 -8.32
N ILE A 188 15.01 -5.83 -9.58
CA ILE A 188 14.77 -7.06 -10.35
C ILE A 188 15.96 -7.37 -11.27
N GLU A 189 16.73 -6.35 -11.65
CA GLU A 189 17.85 -6.47 -12.60
C GLU A 189 18.94 -7.46 -12.18
N LYS A 190 19.16 -7.66 -10.88
CA LYS A 190 20.23 -8.53 -10.37
C LYS A 190 19.68 -9.63 -9.49
N ASP A 191 19.75 -10.85 -10.03
CA ASP A 191 19.59 -12.06 -9.25
C ASP A 191 20.95 -12.49 -8.69
N ASN A 192 21.14 -12.30 -7.39
CA ASN A 192 22.40 -12.58 -6.69
C ASN A 192 22.33 -13.87 -5.84
N ILE A 193 21.20 -14.59 -5.84
CA ILE A 193 21.02 -15.80 -5.05
C ILE A 193 21.17 -17.01 -5.96
N GLU A 194 22.18 -17.81 -5.68
CA GLU A 194 22.46 -19.03 -6.42
C GLU A 194 21.31 -20.03 -6.23
N ARG A 195 20.90 -20.69 -7.33
CA ARG A 195 19.91 -21.76 -7.30
C ARG A 195 20.59 -23.09 -7.53
N VAL A 196 20.42 -24.02 -6.60
CA VAL A 196 21.01 -25.36 -6.70
C VAL A 196 19.91 -26.40 -6.49
N HIS A 197 19.89 -27.42 -7.33
CA HIS A 197 18.95 -28.53 -7.20
C HIS A 197 19.38 -29.47 -6.08
N THR A 198 18.42 -30.06 -5.36
CA THR A 198 18.67 -31.06 -4.28
C THR A 198 19.51 -32.26 -4.76
N ARG A 199 19.42 -32.61 -6.04
CA ARG A 199 20.22 -33.69 -6.66
C ARG A 199 21.71 -33.38 -6.72
N ASP A 200 22.07 -32.10 -6.83
CA ASP A 200 23.45 -31.63 -7.00
C ASP A 200 24.04 -31.09 -5.68
N LEU A 201 23.23 -31.02 -4.62
CA LEU A 201 23.55 -30.40 -3.34
C LEU A 201 23.44 -31.39 -2.18
N GLY A 202 24.55 -32.04 -1.84
CA GLY A 202 24.67 -32.82 -0.60
C GLY A 202 24.87 -31.94 0.64
N THR A 203 24.60 -32.49 1.82
CA THR A 203 24.70 -31.78 3.11
C THR A 203 26.09 -31.19 3.34
N GLU A 204 27.16 -31.97 3.17
CA GLU A 204 28.53 -31.50 3.38
C GLU A 204 28.92 -30.37 2.42
N ARG A 205 28.48 -30.47 1.16
CA ARG A 205 28.67 -29.43 0.14
C ARG A 205 27.91 -28.16 0.51
N PHE A 206 26.68 -28.29 1.01
CA PHE A 206 25.89 -27.17 1.48
C PHE A 206 26.56 -26.43 2.63
N VAL A 207 27.03 -27.19 3.65
CA VAL A 207 27.72 -26.63 4.81
C VAL A 207 28.95 -25.83 4.37
N ALA A 208 29.79 -26.42 3.50
CA ALA A 208 31.04 -25.81 3.06
C ALA A 208 30.83 -24.58 2.16
N GLN A 209 29.87 -24.61 1.24
CA GLN A 209 29.68 -23.59 0.22
C GLN A 209 28.72 -22.46 0.61
N PHE A 210 27.77 -22.73 1.51
CA PHE A 210 26.70 -21.78 1.85
C PHE A 210 26.63 -21.48 3.35
N GLU A 211 26.47 -22.49 4.20
CA GLU A 211 26.24 -22.28 5.64
C GLU A 211 27.44 -21.65 6.35
N ALA A 212 28.64 -22.23 6.20
CA ALA A 212 29.86 -21.74 6.85
C ALA A 212 30.24 -20.32 6.41
N GLN A 213 29.84 -19.93 5.19
CA GLN A 213 30.12 -18.61 4.62
C GLN A 213 28.95 -17.63 4.81
N ASN A 214 27.84 -18.07 5.42
CA ASN A 214 26.57 -17.34 5.53
C ASN A 214 26.10 -16.76 4.18
N LYS A 215 26.27 -17.53 3.10
CA LYS A 215 25.88 -17.16 1.74
C LYS A 215 24.46 -17.67 1.47
N PRO A 216 23.52 -16.80 1.07
CA PRO A 216 22.15 -17.23 0.75
C PRO A 216 22.14 -18.11 -0.50
N VAL A 217 21.27 -19.12 -0.48
CA VAL A 217 21.06 -20.06 -1.60
C VAL A 217 19.59 -20.44 -1.69
N MET A 218 19.08 -20.58 -2.91
CA MET A 218 17.77 -21.14 -3.20
C MET A 218 17.91 -22.62 -3.55
N ILE A 219 17.34 -23.49 -2.73
CA ILE A 219 17.35 -24.94 -2.97
C ILE A 219 16.11 -25.31 -3.77
N GLN A 220 16.30 -25.90 -4.95
CA GLN A 220 15.23 -26.39 -5.82
C GLN A 220 15.07 -27.90 -5.69
N GLY A 221 13.89 -28.42 -6.04
CA GLY A 221 13.63 -29.86 -6.04
C GLY A 221 13.38 -30.46 -4.65
N CYS A 222 13.19 -29.64 -3.61
CA CYS A 222 12.85 -30.11 -2.27
C CYS A 222 11.48 -30.81 -2.20
N MET A 223 10.60 -30.49 -3.14
CA MET A 223 9.21 -30.98 -3.17
C MET A 223 8.97 -32.04 -4.24
N ASP A 224 9.97 -32.39 -5.07
CA ASP A 224 9.80 -33.30 -6.21
C ASP A 224 9.33 -34.70 -5.79
N SER A 225 9.79 -35.17 -4.63
CA SER A 225 9.42 -36.46 -4.05
C SER A 225 8.27 -36.36 -3.04
N TRP A 226 7.69 -35.17 -2.84
CA TRP A 226 6.70 -34.97 -1.79
C TRP A 226 5.36 -35.60 -2.17
N GLU A 227 4.96 -36.68 -1.49
CA GLU A 227 3.74 -37.42 -1.82
C GLU A 227 2.46 -36.58 -1.71
N SER A 228 2.42 -35.60 -0.81
CA SER A 228 1.28 -34.70 -0.65
C SER A 228 0.96 -33.89 -1.90
N LEU A 229 1.95 -33.65 -2.78
CA LEU A 229 1.76 -32.95 -4.05
C LEU A 229 0.84 -33.71 -5.01
N LYS A 230 0.76 -35.05 -4.88
CA LYS A 230 -0.18 -35.88 -5.66
C LYS A 230 -1.64 -35.70 -5.22
N ASN A 231 -1.83 -35.32 -3.96
CA ASN A 231 -3.15 -35.19 -3.34
C ASN A 231 -3.62 -33.73 -3.25
N TRP A 232 -2.79 -32.74 -3.60
CA TRP A 232 -3.16 -31.32 -3.59
C TRP A 232 -4.03 -30.96 -4.80
N SER A 233 -5.27 -31.45 -4.81
CA SER A 233 -6.34 -30.93 -5.68
C SER A 233 -7.23 -29.97 -4.89
N PRO A 234 -7.89 -28.99 -5.55
CA PRO A 234 -8.89 -28.15 -4.90
C PRO A 234 -9.97 -28.99 -4.20
N ASP A 235 -10.37 -30.11 -4.79
CA ASP A 235 -11.39 -31.02 -4.24
C ASP A 235 -10.93 -31.76 -2.98
N PHE A 236 -9.61 -31.94 -2.77
CA PHE A 236 -9.04 -32.56 -1.56
C PHE A 236 -8.83 -31.55 -0.43
N LEU A 237 -8.68 -30.26 -0.75
CA LEU A 237 -8.40 -29.19 0.22
C LEU A 237 -9.66 -28.49 0.75
N ILE A 238 -10.83 -28.85 0.24
CA ILE A 238 -12.17 -28.37 0.68
C ILE A 238 -12.82 -29.44 1.54
#